data_AF-A0A3N6ATZ1-F1
#
_entry.id   AF-A0A3N6ATZ1-F1
#
_cell.length_a   1.000
_cell.length_b   1.000
_cell.length_c   1.000
_cell.angle_alpha   90.00
_cell.angle_beta   90.00
_cell.angle_gamma   90.00
#
_symmetry.space_group_name_H-M   'P 1'
#
loop_
_entity.id
_entity.type
_entity.pdbx_description
1 polymer ?
#
loop_
_entity_poly.entity_id
_entity_poly.type
_entity_poly.pdbx_seq_one_letter_code
_entity_poly.pdbx_strand_id
1 'polypeptide(L)'
;GNEEARILTNMGVLYRHLGDPVKALEAYQQARKRFIQWRHVAGEIGVLRNVGILQSASVGDHEAAVKTFSEAIELAQKTGNKRTEMQGRLYRAEARRLLGNIDDARLDFEASLEGARSLGAAEEQWKSLFGLGKIAEAQGQKQEARQLFESSLSIIESLRARLSLSSLRPGFLADKRAVYDAMISSAFSGRPDQQITASVLGLMERARARTFQDSLGKSIEVIQKRRAPEATKRLKDVREQLTALLPRQLAASRPDHQLVAEYNRLENEYTRVENEISQEVPLGSALPPELKAVQQALGPARVDLLVEYWLGDGYLAWVWATPTEAGTGSSRPLPPQMLSDCLASLSDPNEVGWRSKCREASQLLLQPIRERSLPSGRRIVIVPDGILQSVPFEVLEMPGGRLLIEQAAVHYVPSAGVLLDRPSDRGWSSRAPWSESLVALGNPVAVKASPAGSFETWEALPHSEEEVLAVARLLPGRKSVHLGAGARKQELPWTGGKSAPILHLATHSTIDLESPDRSRIIFSGTPQTGPFDYLFLRE
;
A
#
# COMPACT_ATOMS: atom_id res chain seq x y z
N GLY A 1 7.62 -38.28 -7.50
CA GLY A 1 6.19 -38.60 -7.43
C GLY A 1 5.41 -37.42 -6.91
N ASN A 2 4.95 -37.46 -5.65
CA ASN A 2 4.14 -36.40 -5.03
C ASN A 2 4.71 -34.98 -5.21
N GLU A 3 6.03 -34.82 -5.12
CA GLU A 3 6.72 -33.55 -5.35
C GLU A 3 6.51 -32.98 -6.77
N GLU A 4 6.51 -33.83 -7.80
CA GLU A 4 6.29 -33.42 -9.19
C GLU A 4 4.87 -32.86 -9.37
N ALA A 5 3.86 -33.53 -8.81
CA ALA A 5 2.47 -33.04 -8.85
C ALA A 5 2.29 -31.73 -8.06
N ARG A 6 3.01 -31.57 -6.94
CA ARG A 6 3.04 -30.31 -6.18
C ARG A 6 3.74 -29.19 -6.97
N ILE A 7 4.83 -29.49 -7.65
CA ILE A 7 5.53 -28.52 -8.52
C ILE A 7 4.59 -28.08 -9.64
N LEU A 8 3.92 -29.01 -10.32
CA LEU A 8 2.93 -28.70 -11.35
C LEU A 8 1.77 -27.85 -10.81
N THR A 9 1.30 -28.14 -9.60
CA THR A 9 0.28 -27.32 -8.93
C THR A 9 0.79 -25.90 -8.67
N ASN A 10 2.02 -25.75 -8.20
CA ASN A 10 2.64 -24.44 -7.96
C ASN A 10 2.88 -23.67 -9.27
N MET A 11 3.31 -24.36 -10.33
CA MET A 11 3.43 -23.77 -11.67
C MET A 11 2.07 -23.25 -12.16
N GLY A 12 1.00 -24.02 -11.96
CA GLY A 12 -0.35 -23.56 -12.31
C GLY A 12 -0.76 -22.30 -11.54
N VAL A 13 -0.38 -22.20 -10.25
CA VAL A 13 -0.62 -20.99 -9.44
C VAL A 13 0.18 -19.81 -9.98
N LEU A 14 1.45 -20.01 -10.34
CA LEU A 14 2.30 -18.97 -10.92
C LEU A 14 1.76 -18.48 -12.26
N TYR A 15 1.41 -19.38 -13.19
CA TYR A 15 0.82 -19.00 -14.47
C TYR A 15 -0.48 -18.22 -14.32
N ARG A 16 -1.33 -18.59 -13.34
CA ARG A 16 -2.54 -17.82 -13.02
C ARG A 16 -2.21 -16.40 -12.55
N HIS A 17 -1.18 -16.23 -11.72
CA HIS A 17 -0.75 -14.90 -11.27
C HIS A 17 -0.11 -14.07 -12.37
N LEU A 18 0.50 -14.72 -13.37
CA LEU A 18 1.03 -14.08 -14.58
C LEU A 18 -0.04 -13.78 -15.64
N GLY A 19 -1.32 -14.11 -15.39
CA GLY A 19 -2.40 -13.88 -16.34
C GLY A 19 -2.43 -14.85 -17.52
N ASP A 20 -1.81 -16.03 -17.41
CA ASP A 20 -1.84 -17.09 -18.43
C ASP A 20 -2.75 -18.25 -17.97
N PRO A 21 -4.08 -18.14 -18.18
CA PRO A 21 -5.02 -19.14 -17.71
C PRO A 21 -4.91 -20.48 -18.45
N VAL A 22 -4.41 -20.47 -19.69
CA VAL A 22 -4.25 -21.69 -20.50
C VAL A 22 -3.15 -22.56 -19.91
N LYS A 23 -1.94 -22.01 -19.71
CA LYS A 23 -0.84 -22.75 -19.08
C LYS A 23 -1.15 -23.15 -17.65
N ALA A 24 -1.89 -22.31 -16.92
CA ALA A 24 -2.34 -22.64 -15.57
C ALA A 24 -3.21 -23.91 -15.57
N LEU A 25 -4.20 -23.98 -16.47
CA LEU A 25 -5.10 -25.11 -16.60
C LEU A 25 -4.36 -26.39 -17.02
N GLU A 26 -3.44 -26.30 -17.98
CA GLU A 26 -2.61 -27.43 -18.40
C GLU A 26 -1.78 -28.00 -17.23
N ALA A 27 -1.12 -27.13 -16.47
CA ALA A 27 -0.33 -27.54 -15.31
C ALA A 27 -1.19 -28.22 -14.24
N TYR A 28 -2.39 -27.69 -13.97
CA TYR A 28 -3.34 -28.32 -13.05
C TYR A 28 -3.85 -29.67 -13.56
N GLN A 29 -4.19 -29.80 -14.85
CA GLN A 29 -4.64 -31.07 -15.43
C GLN A 29 -3.55 -32.15 -15.31
N GLN A 30 -2.29 -31.79 -15.58
CA GLN A 30 -1.17 -32.70 -15.40
C GLN A 30 -0.99 -33.09 -13.93
N ALA A 31 -1.04 -32.14 -13.00
CA ALA A 31 -0.97 -32.40 -11.56
C ALA A 31 -2.09 -33.35 -11.10
N ARG A 32 -3.33 -33.10 -11.52
CA ARG A 32 -4.49 -33.93 -11.19
C ARG A 32 -4.30 -35.35 -11.68
N LYS A 33 -3.87 -35.54 -12.93
CA LYS A 33 -3.61 -36.87 -13.51
C LYS A 33 -2.62 -37.66 -12.65
N ARG A 34 -1.56 -37.02 -12.17
CA ARG A 34 -0.58 -37.67 -11.28
C ARG A 34 -1.17 -38.00 -9.90
N PHE A 35 -1.94 -37.08 -9.30
CA PHE A 35 -2.59 -37.35 -8.01
C PHE A 35 -3.60 -38.52 -8.11
N ILE A 36 -4.37 -38.61 -9.20
CA ILE A 36 -5.27 -39.75 -9.46
C ILE A 36 -4.47 -41.05 -9.62
N GLN A 37 -3.41 -41.05 -10.43
CA GLN A 37 -2.56 -42.23 -10.65
C GLN A 37 -1.98 -42.78 -9.33
N TRP A 38 -1.64 -41.89 -8.39
CA TRP A 38 -1.10 -42.27 -7.08
C TRP A 38 -2.16 -42.37 -5.97
N ARG A 39 -3.44 -42.28 -6.31
CA ARG A 39 -4.57 -42.31 -5.35
C ARG A 39 -4.42 -41.30 -4.21
N HIS A 40 -3.79 -40.16 -4.48
CA HIS A 40 -3.53 -39.11 -3.50
C HIS A 40 -4.68 -38.10 -3.51
N VAL A 41 -5.78 -38.47 -2.86
CA VAL A 41 -7.07 -37.75 -2.91
C VAL A 41 -6.96 -36.31 -2.42
N ALA A 42 -6.20 -36.04 -1.35
CA ALA A 42 -6.00 -34.68 -0.83
C ALA A 42 -5.35 -33.74 -1.87
N GLY A 43 -4.48 -34.29 -2.72
CA GLY A 43 -3.81 -33.55 -3.79
C GLY A 43 -4.76 -33.27 -4.94
N GLU A 44 -5.56 -34.25 -5.34
CA GLU A 44 -6.63 -34.06 -6.35
C GLU A 44 -7.60 -32.96 -5.93
N ILE A 45 -8.09 -33.02 -4.69
CA ILE A 45 -8.97 -32.01 -4.11
C ILE A 45 -8.31 -30.61 -4.17
N GLY A 46 -7.03 -30.50 -3.79
CA GLY A 46 -6.30 -29.23 -3.84
C GLY A 46 -6.17 -28.66 -5.26
N VAL A 47 -6.00 -29.53 -6.26
CA VAL A 47 -5.96 -29.14 -7.67
C VAL A 47 -7.34 -28.70 -8.16
N LEU A 48 -8.41 -29.45 -7.86
CA LEU A 48 -9.78 -29.08 -8.24
C LEU A 48 -10.15 -27.70 -7.69
N ARG A 49 -9.79 -27.40 -6.44
CA ARG A 49 -9.98 -26.07 -5.87
C ARG A 49 -9.29 -24.98 -6.69
N ASN A 50 -8.03 -25.20 -7.09
CA ASN A 50 -7.28 -24.22 -7.87
C ASN A 50 -7.83 -24.06 -9.29
N VAL A 51 -8.33 -25.13 -9.91
CA VAL A 51 -9.03 -25.08 -11.20
C VAL A 51 -10.33 -24.29 -11.10
N GLY A 52 -11.14 -24.51 -10.05
CA GLY A 52 -12.36 -23.73 -9.83
C GLY A 52 -12.07 -22.24 -9.62
N ILE A 53 -11.01 -21.90 -8.87
CA ILE A 53 -10.57 -20.51 -8.70
C ILE A 53 -10.14 -19.91 -10.04
N LEU A 54 -9.39 -20.66 -10.86
CA LEU A 54 -8.95 -20.22 -12.18
C LEU A 54 -10.15 -19.95 -13.12
N GLN A 55 -11.11 -20.88 -13.17
CA GLN A 55 -12.32 -20.76 -13.97
C GLN A 55 -13.14 -19.52 -13.57
N SER A 56 -13.33 -19.31 -12.25
CA SER A 56 -14.12 -18.19 -11.75
C SER A 56 -13.39 -16.84 -11.93
N ALA A 57 -12.11 -16.75 -11.54
CA ALA A 57 -11.41 -15.48 -11.43
C ALA A 57 -10.68 -15.03 -12.70
N SER A 58 -10.20 -15.97 -13.52
CA SER A 58 -9.39 -15.63 -14.72
C SER A 58 -10.17 -15.82 -16.02
N VAL A 59 -11.11 -16.76 -16.07
CA VAL A 59 -11.90 -17.04 -17.27
C VAL A 59 -13.30 -16.41 -17.20
N GLY A 60 -13.83 -16.18 -16.00
CA GLY A 60 -15.20 -15.70 -15.79
C GLY A 60 -16.26 -16.79 -15.99
N ASP A 61 -15.85 -18.06 -16.12
CA ASP A 61 -16.76 -19.21 -16.25
C ASP A 61 -17.16 -19.71 -14.86
N HIS A 62 -18.12 -18.99 -14.26
CA HIS A 62 -18.62 -19.32 -12.92
C HIS A 62 -19.41 -20.64 -12.91
N GLU A 63 -20.03 -21.06 -14.01
CA GLU A 63 -20.75 -22.32 -14.10
C GLU A 63 -19.80 -23.53 -14.02
N ALA A 64 -18.70 -23.49 -14.78
CA ALA A 64 -17.67 -24.50 -14.70
C ALA A 64 -17.01 -24.52 -13.31
N ALA A 65 -16.79 -23.34 -12.71
CA ALA A 65 -16.27 -23.25 -11.35
C ALA A 65 -17.19 -23.93 -10.33
N VAL A 66 -18.52 -23.71 -10.40
CA VAL A 66 -19.50 -24.37 -9.52
C VAL A 66 -19.46 -25.88 -9.67
N LYS A 67 -19.33 -26.41 -10.90
CA LYS A 67 -19.19 -27.86 -11.15
C LYS A 67 -17.90 -28.40 -10.51
N THR A 68 -16.77 -27.77 -10.79
CA THR A 68 -15.46 -28.17 -10.26
C THR A 68 -15.41 -28.14 -8.73
N PHE A 69 -15.97 -27.09 -8.09
CA PHE A 69 -16.04 -27.05 -6.63
C PHE A 69 -16.99 -28.10 -6.06
N SER A 70 -18.08 -28.43 -6.75
CA SER A 70 -18.98 -29.49 -6.31
C SER A 70 -18.29 -30.87 -6.34
N GLU A 71 -17.52 -31.17 -7.40
CA GLU A 71 -16.67 -32.37 -7.44
C GLU A 71 -15.68 -32.42 -6.28
N ALA A 72 -15.02 -31.30 -5.98
CA ALA A 72 -14.08 -31.21 -4.86
C ALA A 72 -14.76 -31.44 -3.50
N ILE A 73 -15.96 -30.88 -3.30
CA ILE A 73 -16.76 -31.05 -2.08
C ILE A 73 -17.18 -32.51 -1.91
N GLU A 74 -17.69 -33.16 -2.97
CA GLU A 74 -18.10 -34.57 -2.92
C GLU A 74 -16.92 -35.49 -2.56
N LEU A 75 -15.75 -35.25 -3.15
CA LEU A 75 -14.55 -36.02 -2.86
C LEU A 75 -14.04 -35.77 -1.43
N ALA A 76 -14.13 -34.54 -0.94
CA ALA A 76 -13.81 -34.18 0.44
C ALA A 76 -14.77 -34.86 1.44
N GLN A 77 -16.07 -34.93 1.13
CA GLN A 77 -17.07 -35.62 1.94
C GLN A 77 -16.80 -37.13 2.02
N LYS A 78 -16.52 -37.77 0.88
CA LYS A 78 -16.18 -39.21 0.83
C LYS A 78 -14.93 -39.56 1.64
N THR A 79 -14.01 -38.63 1.78
CA THR A 79 -12.75 -38.82 2.53
C THR A 79 -12.76 -38.26 3.95
N GLY A 80 -13.88 -37.67 4.39
CA GLY A 80 -13.98 -37.01 5.70
C GLY A 80 -13.11 -35.76 5.86
N ASN A 81 -12.62 -35.18 4.76
CA ASN A 81 -11.76 -33.99 4.79
C ASN A 81 -12.59 -32.70 5.00
N LYS A 82 -12.92 -32.43 6.25
CA LYS A 82 -13.77 -31.28 6.64
C LYS A 82 -13.19 -29.91 6.29
N ARG A 83 -11.86 -29.75 6.35
CA ARG A 83 -11.21 -28.48 5.97
C ARG A 83 -11.45 -28.18 4.50
N THR A 84 -11.28 -29.15 3.61
CA THR A 84 -11.48 -28.87 2.19
C THR A 84 -12.95 -28.84 1.78
N GLU A 85 -13.82 -29.60 2.45
CA GLU A 85 -15.27 -29.44 2.29
C GLU A 85 -15.69 -27.97 2.56
N MET A 86 -15.25 -27.41 3.69
CA MET A 86 -15.50 -26.01 4.06
C MET A 86 -14.95 -25.03 3.02
N GLN A 87 -13.69 -25.17 2.61
CA GLN A 87 -13.09 -24.30 1.60
C GLN A 87 -13.80 -24.40 0.24
N GLY A 88 -14.17 -25.61 -0.18
CA GLY A 88 -14.91 -25.83 -1.42
C GLY A 88 -16.26 -25.11 -1.41
N ARG A 89 -16.99 -25.18 -0.28
CA ARG A 89 -18.26 -24.45 -0.09
C ARG A 89 -18.05 -22.94 -0.15
N LEU A 90 -17.03 -22.39 0.51
CA LEU A 90 -16.71 -20.95 0.44
C LEU A 90 -16.57 -20.46 -1.00
N TYR A 91 -15.76 -21.14 -1.82
CA TYR A 91 -15.51 -20.70 -3.20
C TYR A 91 -16.68 -20.97 -4.14
N ARG A 92 -17.42 -22.07 -3.93
CA ARG A 92 -18.66 -22.33 -4.66
C ARG A 92 -19.73 -21.29 -4.36
N ALA A 93 -19.84 -20.86 -3.11
CA ALA A 93 -20.75 -19.80 -2.70
C ALA A 93 -20.49 -18.50 -3.46
N GLU A 94 -19.22 -18.09 -3.57
CA GLU A 94 -18.86 -16.88 -4.32
C GLU A 94 -19.19 -17.03 -5.81
N ALA A 95 -18.89 -18.18 -6.44
CA ALA A 95 -19.25 -18.43 -7.84
C ALA A 95 -20.78 -18.43 -8.05
N ARG A 96 -21.55 -19.05 -7.15
CA ARG A 96 -23.03 -19.02 -7.17
C ARG A 96 -23.59 -17.62 -7.00
N ARG A 97 -22.99 -16.81 -6.11
CA ARG A 97 -23.37 -15.40 -5.92
C ARG A 97 -23.18 -14.59 -7.19
N LEU A 98 -22.05 -14.79 -7.89
CA LEU A 98 -21.76 -14.13 -9.17
C LEU A 98 -22.70 -14.57 -10.30
N LEU A 99 -23.20 -15.81 -10.27
CA LEU A 99 -24.24 -16.30 -11.18
C LEU A 99 -25.65 -15.80 -10.83
N GLY A 100 -25.85 -15.16 -9.68
CA GLY A 100 -27.17 -14.75 -9.19
C GLY A 100 -27.95 -15.86 -8.47
N ASN A 101 -27.34 -17.03 -8.22
CA ASN A 101 -27.94 -18.11 -7.43
C ASN A 101 -27.80 -17.82 -5.93
N ILE A 102 -28.50 -16.78 -5.46
CA ILE A 102 -28.27 -16.17 -4.14
C ILE A 102 -28.61 -17.11 -2.99
N ASP A 103 -29.70 -17.87 -3.07
CA ASP A 103 -30.12 -18.76 -1.97
C ASP A 103 -29.12 -19.91 -1.75
N ASP A 104 -28.70 -20.55 -2.83
CA ASP A 104 -27.68 -21.60 -2.80
C ASP A 104 -26.32 -21.06 -2.33
N ALA A 105 -25.97 -19.82 -2.72
CA ALA A 105 -24.76 -19.16 -2.25
C ALA A 105 -24.81 -18.90 -0.74
N ARG A 106 -25.94 -18.42 -0.23
CA ARG A 106 -26.16 -18.19 1.21
C ARG A 106 -25.97 -19.47 2.01
N LEU A 107 -26.60 -20.57 1.59
CA LEU A 107 -26.46 -21.89 2.23
C LEU A 107 -25.00 -22.37 2.27
N ASP A 108 -24.26 -22.19 1.18
CA ASP A 108 -22.84 -22.57 1.14
C ASP A 108 -21.96 -21.67 2.03
N PHE A 109 -22.20 -20.36 2.07
CA PHE A 109 -21.47 -19.47 2.97
C PHE A 109 -21.75 -19.79 4.45
N GLU A 110 -22.99 -20.09 4.81
CA GLU A 110 -23.36 -20.48 6.18
C GLU A 110 -22.70 -21.80 6.59
N ALA A 111 -22.75 -22.82 5.72
CA ALA A 111 -22.08 -24.09 5.96
C ALA A 111 -20.55 -23.94 6.05
N SER A 112 -19.96 -23.07 5.22
CA SER A 112 -18.55 -22.72 5.28
C SER A 112 -18.21 -22.00 6.59
N LEU A 113 -19.03 -21.03 7.02
CA LEU A 113 -18.83 -20.29 8.26
C LEU A 113 -18.86 -21.20 9.48
N GLU A 114 -19.80 -22.13 9.53
CA GLU A 114 -19.90 -23.10 10.64
C GLU A 114 -18.71 -24.05 10.67
N GLY A 115 -18.30 -24.56 9.50
CA GLY A 115 -17.07 -25.35 9.37
C GLY A 115 -15.82 -24.56 9.79
N ALA A 116 -15.74 -23.29 9.42
CA ALA A 116 -14.62 -22.42 9.76
C ALA A 116 -14.54 -22.16 11.27
N ARG A 117 -15.67 -21.91 11.93
CA ARG A 117 -15.76 -21.78 13.40
C ARG A 117 -15.31 -23.05 14.11
N SER A 118 -15.84 -24.20 13.69
CA SER A 118 -15.50 -25.51 14.26
C SER A 118 -14.01 -25.85 14.13
N LEU A 119 -13.37 -25.42 13.04
CA LEU A 119 -11.96 -25.69 12.75
C LEU A 119 -10.99 -24.59 13.23
N GLY A 120 -11.49 -23.51 13.82
CA GLY A 120 -10.68 -22.32 14.16
C GLY A 120 -10.05 -21.63 12.94
N ALA A 121 -10.67 -21.77 11.76
CA ALA A 121 -10.17 -21.29 10.48
C ALA A 121 -10.57 -19.82 10.25
N ALA A 122 -9.87 -18.90 10.92
CA ALA A 122 -10.20 -17.48 10.93
C ALA A 122 -10.20 -16.83 9.53
N GLU A 123 -9.32 -17.29 8.62
CA GLU A 123 -9.23 -16.76 7.24
C GLU A 123 -10.51 -17.03 6.45
N GLU A 124 -11.03 -18.25 6.52
CA GLU A 124 -12.29 -18.61 5.88
C GLU A 124 -13.51 -18.06 6.62
N GLN A 125 -13.42 -17.88 7.94
CA GLN A 125 -14.50 -17.30 8.75
C GLN A 125 -14.82 -15.86 8.32
N TRP A 126 -13.82 -14.99 8.19
CA TRP A 126 -14.07 -13.61 7.77
C TRP A 126 -14.55 -13.52 6.32
N LYS A 127 -14.06 -14.40 5.42
CA LYS A 127 -14.50 -14.48 4.02
C LYS A 127 -15.96 -14.90 3.89
N SER A 128 -16.40 -15.90 4.66
CA SER A 128 -17.80 -16.31 4.68
C SER A 128 -18.71 -15.21 5.20
N LEU A 129 -18.33 -14.52 6.29
CA LEU A 129 -19.09 -13.38 6.82
C LEU A 129 -19.17 -12.23 5.80
N PHE A 130 -18.07 -11.94 5.12
CA PHE A 130 -18.05 -10.92 4.06
C PHE A 130 -18.95 -11.31 2.88
N GLY A 131 -18.92 -12.57 2.46
CA GLY A 131 -19.81 -13.11 1.43
C GLY A 131 -21.30 -12.97 1.77
N LEU A 132 -21.67 -13.33 3.01
CA LEU A 132 -23.03 -13.13 3.52
C LEU A 132 -23.41 -11.64 3.58
N GLY A 133 -22.48 -10.78 4.00
CA GLY A 133 -22.69 -9.33 4.04
C GLY A 133 -22.98 -8.75 2.65
N LYS A 134 -22.25 -9.19 1.61
CA LYS A 134 -22.53 -8.81 0.22
C LYS A 134 -23.90 -9.29 -0.27
N ILE A 135 -24.34 -10.47 0.17
CA ILE A 135 -25.69 -10.97 -0.16
C ILE A 135 -26.76 -10.09 0.51
N ALA A 136 -26.61 -9.81 1.81
CA ALA A 136 -27.53 -8.94 2.55
C ALA A 136 -27.59 -7.52 1.96
N GLU A 137 -26.44 -6.98 1.56
CA GLU A 137 -26.34 -5.68 0.89
C GLU A 137 -27.09 -5.66 -0.44
N ALA A 138 -26.88 -6.68 -1.30
CA ALA A 138 -27.59 -6.82 -2.57
C ALA A 138 -29.11 -6.98 -2.40
N GLN A 139 -29.56 -7.50 -1.27
CA GLN A 139 -30.98 -7.62 -0.90
C GLN A 139 -31.55 -6.36 -0.22
N GLY A 140 -30.74 -5.30 -0.06
CA GLY A 140 -31.16 -4.05 0.60
C GLY A 140 -31.24 -4.14 2.14
N GLN A 141 -30.78 -5.24 2.74
CA GLN A 141 -30.76 -5.48 4.18
C GLN A 141 -29.57 -4.76 4.84
N LYS A 142 -29.57 -3.43 4.78
CA LYS A 142 -28.41 -2.58 5.17
C LYS A 142 -27.88 -2.84 6.58
N GLN A 143 -28.78 -3.06 7.54
CA GLN A 143 -28.38 -3.29 8.94
C GLN A 143 -27.70 -4.66 9.12
N GLU A 144 -28.24 -5.71 8.50
CA GLU A 144 -27.65 -7.05 8.53
C GLU A 144 -26.30 -7.07 7.81
N ALA A 145 -26.21 -6.47 6.62
CA ALA A 145 -24.96 -6.33 5.87
C ALA A 145 -23.87 -5.68 6.72
N ARG A 146 -24.19 -4.56 7.37
CA ARG A 146 -23.28 -3.85 8.27
C ARG A 146 -22.80 -4.73 9.43
N GLN A 147 -23.69 -5.46 10.10
CA GLN A 147 -23.31 -6.36 11.20
C GLN A 147 -22.38 -7.49 10.74
N LEU A 148 -22.63 -8.04 9.55
CA LEU A 148 -21.79 -9.07 8.93
C LEU A 148 -20.41 -8.53 8.56
N PHE A 149 -20.34 -7.31 8.00
CA PHE A 149 -19.08 -6.63 7.70
C PHE A 149 -18.31 -6.27 8.98
N GLU A 150 -18.97 -5.79 10.03
CA GLU A 150 -18.36 -5.52 11.35
C GLU A 150 -17.77 -6.79 11.97
N SER A 151 -18.51 -7.91 11.88
CA SER A 151 -18.04 -9.22 12.35
C SER A 151 -16.84 -9.72 11.54
N SER A 152 -16.86 -9.56 10.22
CA SER A 152 -15.73 -9.89 9.33
C SER A 152 -14.50 -9.05 9.66
N LEU A 153 -14.67 -7.74 9.79
CA LEU A 153 -13.61 -6.79 10.12
C LEU A 153 -12.98 -7.09 11.49
N SER A 154 -13.78 -7.43 12.50
CA SER A 154 -13.27 -7.82 13.83
C SER A 154 -12.31 -9.00 13.76
N ILE A 155 -12.61 -10.01 12.93
CA ILE A 155 -11.71 -11.16 12.72
C ILE A 155 -10.44 -10.72 11.99
N ILE A 156 -10.56 -9.87 10.96
CA ILE A 156 -9.41 -9.31 10.23
C ILE A 156 -8.48 -8.55 11.18
N GLU A 157 -9.01 -7.70 12.06
CA GLU A 157 -8.22 -6.96 13.04
C GLU A 157 -7.58 -7.91 14.07
N SER A 158 -8.28 -8.98 14.48
CA SER A 158 -7.69 -10.01 15.36
C SER A 158 -6.55 -10.79 14.69
N LEU A 159 -6.62 -10.98 13.37
CA LEU A 159 -5.56 -11.60 12.58
C LEU A 159 -4.39 -10.63 12.47
N ARG A 160 -4.67 -9.35 12.19
CA ARG A 160 -3.65 -8.29 12.11
C ARG A 160 -2.90 -8.11 13.43
N ALA A 161 -3.60 -8.08 14.56
CA ALA A 161 -2.97 -7.95 15.88
C ALA A 161 -2.01 -9.12 16.21
N ARG A 162 -2.14 -10.26 15.52
CA ARG A 162 -1.26 -11.42 15.65
C ARG A 162 -0.14 -11.46 14.61
N LEU A 163 -0.15 -10.56 13.61
CA LEU A 163 0.81 -10.54 12.51
C LEU A 163 1.94 -9.52 12.77
N SER A 164 3.17 -9.94 12.45
CA SER A 164 4.40 -9.16 12.54
C SER A 164 4.46 -8.01 11.52
N LEU A 165 5.24 -6.96 11.82
CA LEU A 165 5.38 -5.72 11.04
C LEU A 165 5.66 -5.96 9.54
N SER A 166 6.51 -6.92 9.20
CA SER A 166 6.90 -7.24 7.82
C SER A 166 6.10 -8.36 7.16
N SER A 167 5.32 -9.11 7.94
CA SER A 167 4.50 -10.21 7.41
C SER A 167 3.25 -9.72 6.66
N LEU A 168 2.95 -8.42 6.75
CA LEU A 168 1.99 -7.71 5.90
C LEU A 168 2.56 -7.54 4.49
N ARG A 169 2.69 -8.66 3.77
CA ARG A 169 2.92 -8.63 2.32
C ARG A 169 1.80 -7.79 1.67
N PRO A 170 2.07 -7.06 0.57
CA PRO A 170 1.02 -6.35 -0.18
C PRO A 170 -0.23 -7.22 -0.46
N GLY A 171 -0.03 -8.54 -0.64
CA GLY A 171 -1.12 -9.50 -0.82
C GLY A 171 -1.98 -9.82 0.42
N PHE A 172 -1.51 -9.61 1.66
CA PHE A 172 -2.32 -9.88 2.86
C PHE A 172 -3.44 -8.85 3.04
N LEU A 173 -3.19 -7.59 2.67
CA LEU A 173 -4.16 -6.51 2.80
C LEU A 173 -5.06 -6.38 1.57
N ALA A 174 -4.64 -6.92 0.41
CA ALA A 174 -5.39 -6.77 -0.84
C ALA A 174 -6.81 -7.37 -0.76
N ASP A 175 -6.97 -8.59 -0.23
CA ASP A 175 -8.28 -9.23 -0.11
C ASP A 175 -9.12 -8.68 1.06
N LYS A 176 -8.44 -8.21 2.11
CA LYS A 176 -9.08 -7.64 3.32
C LYS A 176 -9.54 -6.20 3.12
N ARG A 177 -8.92 -5.45 2.20
CA ARG A 177 -9.32 -4.08 1.84
C ARG A 177 -10.78 -4.00 1.42
N ALA A 178 -11.30 -5.03 0.75
CA ALA A 178 -12.70 -5.10 0.33
C ALA A 178 -13.69 -5.01 1.51
N VAL A 179 -13.31 -5.49 2.70
CA VAL A 179 -14.16 -5.37 3.91
C VAL A 179 -14.18 -3.93 4.42
N TYR A 180 -13.03 -3.24 4.43
CA TYR A 180 -12.99 -1.81 4.75
C TYR A 180 -13.79 -0.99 3.77
N ASP A 181 -13.68 -1.33 2.48
CA ASP A 181 -14.41 -0.67 1.41
C ASP A 181 -15.93 -0.78 1.61
N ALA A 182 -16.43 -1.99 1.84
CA ALA A 182 -17.85 -2.21 2.13
C ALA A 182 -18.31 -1.46 3.40
N MET A 183 -17.48 -1.43 4.46
CA MET A 183 -17.75 -0.68 5.67
C MET A 183 -17.83 0.83 5.42
N ILE A 184 -16.88 1.40 4.66
CA ILE A 184 -16.84 2.82 4.30
C ILE A 184 -18.04 3.18 3.41
N SER A 185 -18.33 2.37 2.39
CA SER A 185 -19.50 2.54 1.52
C SER A 185 -20.81 2.56 2.32
N SER A 186 -20.96 1.64 3.28
CA SER A 186 -22.15 1.55 4.13
C SER A 186 -22.40 2.82 4.98
N ALA A 187 -21.33 3.56 5.32
CA ALA A 187 -21.41 4.78 6.11
C ALA A 187 -22.06 5.94 5.34
N PHE A 188 -22.03 5.92 4.00
CA PHE A 188 -22.63 6.96 3.15
C PHE A 188 -24.12 6.72 2.82
N SER A 189 -24.74 5.66 3.38
CA SER A 189 -26.18 5.42 3.23
C SER A 189 -27.08 6.40 4.01
N GLY A 190 -26.52 7.21 4.92
CA GLY A 190 -27.22 8.20 5.73
C GLY A 190 -26.67 9.63 5.55
N ARG A 191 -27.23 10.61 6.27
CA ARG A 191 -26.66 11.96 6.30
C ARG A 191 -25.35 11.94 7.10
N PRO A 192 -24.21 12.42 6.55
CA PRO A 192 -22.96 12.48 7.28
C PRO A 192 -23.10 13.37 8.53
N ASP A 193 -22.73 12.83 9.67
CA ASP A 193 -22.56 13.58 10.90
C ASP A 193 -21.11 13.43 11.41
N GLN A 194 -20.82 14.02 12.57
CA GLN A 194 -19.48 13.97 13.16
C GLN A 194 -19.08 12.55 13.58
N GLN A 195 -20.05 11.70 13.97
CA GLN A 195 -19.80 10.32 14.37
C GLN A 195 -19.45 9.45 13.16
N ILE A 196 -20.18 9.61 12.06
CA ILE A 196 -19.89 8.96 10.78
C ILE A 196 -18.52 9.42 10.27
N THR A 197 -18.23 10.72 10.31
CA THR A 197 -16.93 11.26 9.89
C THR A 197 -15.78 10.65 10.68
N ALA A 198 -15.89 10.58 12.00
CA ALA A 198 -14.88 9.94 12.85
C ALA A 198 -14.74 8.44 12.57
N SER A 199 -15.86 7.75 12.31
CA SER A 199 -15.85 6.33 11.96
C SER A 199 -15.16 6.07 10.62
N VAL A 200 -15.46 6.87 9.59
CA VAL A 200 -14.87 6.73 8.25
C VAL A 200 -13.37 7.01 8.30
N LEU A 201 -12.95 8.08 8.99
CA LEU A 201 -11.52 8.37 9.23
C LEU A 201 -10.82 7.18 9.88
N GLY A 202 -11.41 6.63 10.94
CA GLY A 202 -10.86 5.47 11.64
C GLY A 202 -10.75 4.23 10.76
N LEU A 203 -11.70 4.00 9.84
CA LEU A 203 -11.64 2.90 8.88
C LEU A 203 -10.55 3.11 7.82
N MET A 204 -10.44 4.31 7.25
CA MET A 204 -9.40 4.66 6.27
C MET A 204 -8.00 4.51 6.87
N GLU A 205 -7.77 5.07 8.06
CA GLU A 205 -6.49 5.01 8.75
C GLU A 205 -6.11 3.58 9.16
N ARG A 206 -7.08 2.74 9.60
CA ARG A 206 -6.84 1.32 9.89
C ARG A 206 -6.50 0.52 8.62
N ALA A 207 -7.12 0.85 7.50
CA ALA A 207 -6.88 0.16 6.23
C ALA A 207 -5.50 0.47 5.65
N ARG A 208 -5.01 1.70 5.85
CA ARG A 208 -3.74 2.23 5.32
C ARG A 208 -2.50 1.83 6.11
N ALA A 209 -2.52 0.71 6.85
CA ALA A 209 -1.55 0.26 7.87
C ALA A 209 -0.02 0.33 7.54
N ARG A 210 0.40 0.83 6.38
CA ARG A 210 1.73 1.37 6.12
C ARG A 210 2.12 2.53 7.05
N THR A 211 1.17 3.25 7.65
CA THR A 211 1.43 4.47 8.44
C THR A 211 1.46 4.30 9.95
N PHE A 212 0.94 3.20 10.46
CA PHE A 212 1.05 2.91 11.89
C PHE A 212 2.49 2.54 12.27
N GLN A 213 3.21 1.84 11.37
CA GLN A 213 4.58 1.39 11.61
C GLN A 213 5.60 2.54 11.54
N ASP A 214 5.41 3.49 10.61
CA ASP A 214 6.26 4.68 10.51
C ASP A 214 6.06 5.66 11.68
N SER A 215 4.86 5.72 12.28
CA SER A 215 4.56 6.61 13.42
C SER A 215 4.98 6.04 14.80
N LEU A 216 5.46 4.80 14.86
CA LEU A 216 5.89 4.15 16.09
C LEU A 216 7.40 4.18 16.31
N GLY A 217 8.15 4.84 15.43
CA GLY A 217 9.60 4.74 15.30
C GLY A 217 10.41 5.06 16.56
N LYS A 218 9.84 5.72 17.58
CA LYS A 218 10.53 5.95 18.86
C LYS A 218 9.97 5.11 20.00
N SER A 219 8.66 5.09 20.19
CA SER A 219 8.05 4.41 21.33
C SER A 219 8.17 2.89 21.22
N ILE A 220 7.99 2.32 20.03
CA ILE A 220 8.14 0.88 19.82
C ILE A 220 9.58 0.48 19.67
N GLU A 221 10.42 1.29 19.03
CA GLU A 221 11.86 0.99 18.99
C GLU A 221 12.43 0.95 20.42
N VAL A 222 11.97 1.83 21.33
CA VAL A 222 12.33 1.77 22.76
C VAL A 222 11.78 0.51 23.44
N ILE A 223 10.53 0.12 23.18
CA ILE A 223 9.94 -1.09 23.76
C ILE A 223 10.64 -2.35 23.22
N GLN A 224 10.94 -2.41 21.93
CA GLN A 224 11.70 -3.48 21.26
C GLN A 224 13.11 -3.58 21.84
N LYS A 225 13.84 -2.47 21.94
CA LYS A 225 15.16 -2.42 22.60
C LYS A 225 15.11 -2.86 24.07
N ARG A 226 13.99 -2.66 24.76
CA ARG A 226 13.82 -3.06 26.18
C ARG A 226 13.40 -4.51 26.36
N ARG A 227 12.50 -5.02 25.52
CA ARG A 227 11.91 -6.37 25.65
C ARG A 227 12.61 -7.44 24.83
N ALA A 228 13.19 -7.05 23.69
CA ALA A 228 13.85 -7.92 22.73
C ALA A 228 15.20 -7.34 22.25
N PRO A 229 16.16 -7.02 23.15
CA PRO A 229 17.39 -6.31 22.78
C PRO A 229 18.27 -7.10 21.79
N GLU A 230 18.44 -8.41 21.97
CA GLU A 230 19.25 -9.24 21.07
C GLU A 230 18.62 -9.36 19.69
N ALA A 231 17.30 -9.53 19.61
CA ALA A 231 16.58 -9.61 18.35
C ALA A 231 16.59 -8.26 17.62
N THR A 232 16.41 -7.15 18.33
CA THR A 232 16.50 -5.79 17.76
C THR A 232 17.89 -5.50 17.20
N LYS A 233 18.96 -5.92 17.91
CA LYS A 233 20.32 -5.78 17.41
C LYS A 233 20.54 -6.63 16.14
N ARG A 234 20.14 -7.91 16.16
CA ARG A 234 20.21 -8.79 14.98
C ARG A 234 19.45 -8.21 13.79
N LEU A 235 18.26 -7.65 14.02
CA LEU A 235 17.45 -7.03 12.97
C LEU A 235 18.21 -5.88 12.31
N LYS A 236 18.84 -5.02 13.13
CA LYS A 236 19.68 -3.92 12.65
C LYS A 236 20.87 -4.44 11.83
N ASP A 237 21.58 -5.46 12.33
CA ASP A 237 22.74 -6.04 11.65
C ASP A 237 22.35 -6.65 10.29
N VAL A 238 21.23 -7.39 10.22
CA VAL A 238 20.71 -7.98 8.98
C VAL A 238 20.27 -6.90 7.99
N ARG A 239 19.62 -5.83 8.48
CA ARG A 239 19.23 -4.69 7.66
C ARG A 239 20.43 -4.00 7.02
N GLU A 240 21.49 -3.76 7.79
CA GLU A 240 22.75 -3.18 7.28
C GLU A 240 23.39 -4.07 6.20
N GLN A 241 23.38 -5.40 6.39
CA GLN A 241 23.88 -6.35 5.38
C GLN A 241 23.04 -6.33 4.09
N LEU A 242 21.72 -6.29 4.21
CA LEU A 242 20.81 -6.21 3.06
C LEU A 242 21.03 -4.92 2.26
N THR A 243 21.11 -3.78 2.94
CA THR A 243 21.41 -2.48 2.33
C THR A 243 22.77 -2.48 1.63
N ALA A 244 23.78 -3.13 2.20
CA ALA A 244 25.12 -3.19 1.60
C ALA A 244 25.19 -4.09 0.34
N LEU A 245 24.29 -5.06 0.22
CA LEU A 245 24.23 -5.97 -0.95
C LEU A 245 23.47 -5.37 -2.13
N LEU A 246 22.47 -4.53 -1.90
CA LEU A 246 21.60 -3.97 -2.95
C LEU A 246 22.38 -3.24 -4.06
N PRO A 247 23.32 -2.32 -3.78
CA PRO A 247 24.13 -1.68 -4.81
C PRO A 247 24.96 -2.67 -5.64
N ARG A 248 25.50 -3.74 -5.02
CA ARG A 248 26.30 -4.75 -5.71
C ARG A 248 25.46 -5.57 -6.68
N GLN A 249 24.22 -5.87 -6.30
CA GLN A 249 23.27 -6.55 -7.15
C GLN A 249 22.87 -5.68 -8.37
N LEU A 250 22.73 -4.37 -8.17
CA LEU A 250 22.42 -3.42 -9.25
C LEU A 250 23.60 -3.17 -10.19
N ALA A 251 24.83 -3.22 -9.68
CA ALA A 251 26.05 -3.03 -10.47
C ALA A 251 26.47 -4.27 -11.27
N ALA A 252 25.93 -5.45 -10.94
CA ALA A 252 26.30 -6.69 -11.61
C ALA A 252 25.74 -6.77 -13.03
N SER A 253 26.62 -6.91 -14.03
CA SER A 253 26.26 -7.05 -15.45
C SER A 253 25.46 -8.32 -15.78
N ARG A 254 25.46 -9.30 -14.88
CA ARG A 254 24.70 -10.55 -14.98
C ARG A 254 24.11 -10.89 -13.61
N PRO A 255 22.96 -11.60 -13.55
CA PRO A 255 22.43 -12.11 -12.31
C PRO A 255 23.45 -13.03 -11.63
N ASP A 256 24.09 -12.54 -10.58
CA ASP A 256 24.97 -13.36 -9.75
C ASP A 256 24.08 -14.21 -8.84
N HIS A 257 23.96 -15.49 -9.20
CA HIS A 257 23.15 -16.45 -8.44
C HIS A 257 23.58 -16.57 -6.98
N GLN A 258 24.87 -16.33 -6.65
CA GLN A 258 25.35 -16.36 -5.27
C GLN A 258 24.87 -15.14 -4.49
N LEU A 259 25.00 -13.94 -5.07
CA LEU A 259 24.48 -12.71 -4.45
C LEU A 259 22.95 -12.75 -4.29
N VAL A 260 22.23 -13.27 -5.28
CA VAL A 260 20.76 -13.46 -5.19
C VAL A 260 20.41 -14.45 -4.09
N ALA A 261 21.15 -15.56 -3.98
CA ALA A 261 20.92 -16.55 -2.91
C ALA A 261 21.24 -15.97 -1.52
N GLU A 262 22.29 -15.18 -1.39
CA GLU A 262 22.67 -14.49 -0.16
C GLU A 262 21.63 -13.44 0.25
N TYR A 263 21.18 -12.60 -0.68
CA TYR A 263 20.10 -11.65 -0.46
C TYR A 263 18.83 -12.34 0.03
N ASN A 264 18.40 -13.41 -0.67
CA ASN A 264 17.22 -14.18 -0.27
C ASN A 264 17.39 -14.83 1.11
N ARG A 265 18.60 -15.28 1.46
CA ARG A 265 18.90 -15.83 2.79
C ARG A 265 18.74 -14.75 3.86
N LEU A 266 19.29 -13.56 3.66
CA LEU A 266 19.19 -12.45 4.59
C LEU A 266 17.77 -11.91 4.70
N GLU A 267 17.00 -11.85 3.62
CA GLU A 267 15.56 -11.50 3.65
C GLU A 267 14.75 -12.49 4.50
N ASN A 268 15.03 -13.79 4.35
CA ASN A 268 14.39 -14.82 5.16
C ASN A 268 14.79 -14.70 6.64
N GLU A 269 16.04 -14.36 6.93
CA GLU A 269 16.52 -14.10 8.28
C GLU A 269 15.91 -12.83 8.88
N TYR A 270 15.83 -11.75 8.11
CA TYR A 270 15.16 -10.50 8.48
C TYR A 270 13.71 -10.77 8.90
N THR A 271 12.96 -11.47 8.03
CA THR A 271 11.58 -11.90 8.30
C THR A 271 11.49 -12.75 9.58
N ARG A 272 12.44 -13.67 9.80
CA ARG A 272 12.46 -14.54 11.00
C ARG A 272 12.68 -13.73 12.28
N VAL A 273 13.65 -12.81 12.28
CA VAL A 273 13.96 -11.98 13.46
C VAL A 273 12.82 -11.02 13.77
N GLU A 274 12.13 -10.46 12.77
CA GLU A 274 10.94 -9.64 13.03
C GLU A 274 9.78 -10.43 13.63
N ASN A 275 9.58 -11.67 13.18
CA ASN A 275 8.59 -12.55 13.78
C ASN A 275 8.93 -12.88 15.24
N GLU A 276 10.21 -13.06 15.57
CA GLU A 276 10.69 -13.22 16.95
C GLU A 276 10.36 -11.97 17.80
N ILE A 277 10.72 -10.78 17.31
CA ILE A 277 10.42 -9.51 17.98
C ILE A 277 8.91 -9.34 18.20
N SER A 278 8.10 -9.68 17.20
CA SER A 278 6.64 -9.52 17.27
C SER A 278 5.97 -10.48 18.25
N GLN A 279 6.57 -11.63 18.56
CA GLN A 279 6.10 -12.53 19.61
C GLN A 279 6.38 -11.99 21.02
N GLU A 280 7.55 -11.36 21.21
CA GLU A 280 7.97 -10.80 22.51
C GLU A 280 7.36 -9.40 22.77
N VAL A 281 7.14 -8.66 21.69
CA VAL A 281 6.48 -7.36 21.68
C VAL A 281 5.29 -7.44 20.73
N PRO A 282 4.16 -8.01 21.19
CA PRO A 282 2.92 -7.89 20.46
C PRO A 282 2.67 -6.40 20.25
N LEU A 283 2.64 -5.97 18.99
CA LEU A 283 2.18 -4.63 18.67
C LEU A 283 0.73 -4.57 19.12
N GLY A 284 0.51 -3.97 20.29
CA GLY A 284 -0.81 -3.51 20.65
C GLY A 284 -1.35 -2.72 19.46
N SER A 285 -2.61 -2.95 19.10
CA SER A 285 -3.31 -2.15 18.12
C SER A 285 -3.24 -0.70 18.60
N ALA A 286 -2.28 0.14 18.17
CA ALA A 286 -2.53 1.53 18.46
C ALA A 286 -3.74 1.93 17.65
N LEU A 287 -4.57 2.64 18.36
CA LEU A 287 -5.83 3.08 17.86
C LEU A 287 -5.54 4.06 16.73
N PRO A 288 -6.31 4.00 15.62
CA PRO A 288 -6.21 5.04 14.60
C PRO A 288 -6.39 6.41 15.26
N PRO A 289 -5.82 7.47 14.68
CA PRO A 289 -5.92 8.80 15.25
C PRO A 289 -7.40 9.19 15.40
N GLU A 290 -7.77 9.67 16.58
CA GLU A 290 -9.12 10.19 16.80
C GLU A 290 -9.29 11.49 16.01
N LEU A 291 -10.48 11.70 15.45
CA LEU A 291 -10.81 12.91 14.69
C LEU A 291 -10.47 14.19 15.49
N LYS A 292 -10.79 14.22 16.79
CA LYS A 292 -10.47 15.36 17.67
C LYS A 292 -8.96 15.60 17.80
N ALA A 293 -8.17 14.53 17.90
CA ALA A 293 -6.71 14.65 17.96
C ALA A 293 -6.15 15.22 16.65
N VAL A 294 -6.68 14.75 15.51
CA VAL A 294 -6.33 15.33 14.20
C VAL A 294 -6.67 16.81 14.16
N GLN A 295 -7.90 17.21 14.52
CA GLN A 295 -8.30 18.62 14.55
C GLN A 295 -7.43 19.49 15.47
N GLN A 296 -7.01 18.97 16.62
CA GLN A 296 -6.11 19.67 17.55
C GLN A 296 -4.68 19.84 16.99
N ALA A 297 -4.23 18.92 16.13
CA ALA A 297 -2.95 19.04 15.45
C ALA A 297 -3.00 20.07 14.30
N LEU A 298 -4.19 20.36 13.78
CA LEU A 298 -4.44 21.44 12.81
C LEU A 298 -4.44 22.81 13.50
N GLY A 299 -4.16 23.86 12.73
CA GLY A 299 -4.18 25.22 13.24
C GLY A 299 -3.68 26.25 12.23
N PRO A 300 -4.07 27.52 12.35
CA PRO A 300 -3.74 28.58 11.38
C PRO A 300 -2.24 28.84 11.24
N ALA A 301 -1.45 28.52 12.27
CA ALA A 301 0.01 28.58 12.22
C ALA A 301 0.66 27.34 11.58
N ARG A 302 -0.10 26.29 11.23
CA ARG A 302 0.42 24.98 10.79
C ARG A 302 -0.23 24.41 9.52
N VAL A 303 -1.46 23.95 9.63
CA VAL A 303 -2.20 23.27 8.57
C VAL A 303 -3.64 23.70 8.72
N ASP A 304 -4.22 24.22 7.66
CA ASP A 304 -5.55 24.79 7.69
C ASP A 304 -6.63 23.77 7.30
N LEU A 305 -6.27 22.85 6.41
CA LEU A 305 -7.16 21.81 5.92
C LEU A 305 -6.37 20.52 5.72
N LEU A 306 -6.90 19.42 6.25
CA LEU A 306 -6.54 18.07 5.86
C LEU A 306 -7.65 17.49 4.98
N VAL A 307 -7.26 16.84 3.89
CA VAL A 307 -8.16 16.02 3.06
C VAL A 307 -7.55 14.65 2.87
N GLU A 308 -8.27 13.63 3.29
CA GLU A 308 -7.92 12.23 3.10
C GLU A 308 -8.88 11.58 2.13
N TYR A 309 -8.33 10.87 1.14
CA TYR A 309 -9.11 10.20 0.09
C TYR A 309 -9.23 8.70 0.34
N TRP A 310 -10.21 8.07 -0.31
CA TRP A 310 -10.33 6.62 -0.40
C TRP A 310 -10.86 6.26 -1.78
N LEU A 311 -10.07 5.51 -2.54
CA LEU A 311 -10.49 4.90 -3.80
C LEU A 311 -11.15 3.56 -3.48
N GLY A 312 -12.48 3.57 -3.45
CA GLY A 312 -13.29 2.39 -3.24
C GLY A 312 -13.68 1.70 -4.54
N ASP A 313 -14.24 0.50 -4.44
CA ASP A 313 -14.76 -0.22 -5.61
C ASP A 313 -16.03 0.48 -6.12
N GLY A 314 -15.88 1.25 -7.19
CA GLY A 314 -16.99 1.99 -7.79
C GLY A 314 -17.34 3.32 -7.12
N TYR A 315 -16.48 3.87 -6.25
CA TYR A 315 -16.69 5.23 -5.70
C TYR A 315 -15.38 5.92 -5.26
N LEU A 316 -15.42 7.24 -5.14
CA LEU A 316 -14.40 8.04 -4.47
C LEU A 316 -15.00 8.56 -3.16
N ALA A 317 -14.33 8.35 -2.04
CA ALA A 317 -14.70 8.95 -0.76
C ALA A 317 -13.59 9.85 -0.23
N TRP A 318 -13.97 10.76 0.66
CA TRP A 318 -13.02 11.61 1.36
C TRP A 318 -13.48 11.92 2.78
N VAL A 319 -12.50 12.16 3.65
CA VAL A 319 -12.66 12.83 4.93
C VAL A 319 -11.91 14.14 4.87
N TRP A 320 -12.46 15.17 5.49
CA TRP A 320 -11.80 16.44 5.63
C TRP A 320 -11.87 16.94 7.06
N ALA A 321 -10.86 17.69 7.48
CA ALA A 321 -10.80 18.31 8.79
C ALA A 321 -10.14 19.68 8.75
N THR A 322 -10.70 20.62 9.50
CA THR A 322 -10.12 21.89 9.91
C THR A 322 -10.02 21.92 11.45
N PRO A 323 -9.40 22.93 12.07
CA PRO A 323 -9.34 23.01 13.53
C PRO A 323 -10.69 23.01 14.24
N THR A 324 -11.76 23.45 13.55
CA THR A 324 -13.09 23.66 14.14
C THR A 324 -14.14 22.71 13.59
N GLU A 325 -13.97 22.25 12.35
CA GLU A 325 -14.99 21.50 11.62
C GLU A 325 -14.38 20.28 10.95
N ALA A 326 -15.22 19.29 10.69
CA ALA A 326 -14.83 18.11 9.92
C ALA A 326 -16.06 17.57 9.22
N GLY A 327 -15.83 16.80 8.16
CA GLY A 327 -16.90 16.13 7.46
C GLY A 327 -16.36 15.06 6.54
N THR A 328 -17.28 14.36 5.89
CA THR A 328 -16.97 13.32 4.92
C THR A 328 -17.94 13.41 3.76
N GLY A 329 -17.53 12.92 2.60
CA GLY A 329 -18.35 12.86 1.41
C GLY A 329 -17.90 11.74 0.49
N SER A 330 -18.75 11.44 -0.47
CA SER A 330 -18.48 10.49 -1.53
C SER A 330 -19.00 11.00 -2.86
N SER A 331 -18.34 10.62 -3.94
CA SER A 331 -18.78 10.89 -5.32
C SER A 331 -18.81 9.61 -6.13
N ARG A 332 -19.24 9.76 -7.38
CA ARG A 332 -19.04 8.75 -8.44
C ARG A 332 -17.57 8.31 -8.51
N PRO A 333 -17.30 7.10 -9.03
CA PRO A 333 -15.94 6.58 -9.13
C PRO A 333 -15.09 7.49 -10.01
N LEU A 334 -13.78 7.43 -9.75
CA LEU A 334 -12.76 8.03 -10.58
C LEU A 334 -12.17 6.93 -11.47
N PRO A 335 -12.54 6.84 -12.76
CA PRO A 335 -12.09 5.76 -13.63
C PRO A 335 -10.56 5.75 -13.75
N PRO A 336 -9.88 4.60 -13.65
CA PRO A 336 -8.43 4.53 -13.76
C PRO A 336 -7.90 5.17 -15.05
N GLN A 337 -8.60 4.97 -16.18
CA GLN A 337 -8.23 5.54 -17.47
C GLN A 337 -8.23 7.07 -17.45
N MET A 338 -9.18 7.70 -16.76
CA MET A 338 -9.27 9.16 -16.67
C MET A 338 -8.04 9.75 -15.97
N LEU A 339 -7.56 9.10 -14.91
CA LEU A 339 -6.33 9.51 -14.23
C LEU A 339 -5.10 9.23 -15.08
N SER A 340 -5.02 8.04 -15.70
CA SER A 340 -3.90 7.69 -16.59
C SER A 340 -3.76 8.68 -17.74
N ASP A 341 -4.86 9.06 -18.40
CA ASP A 341 -4.86 10.02 -19.50
C ASP A 341 -4.43 11.41 -19.04
N CYS A 342 -4.92 11.85 -17.87
CA CYS A 342 -4.51 13.11 -17.26
C CYS A 342 -3.01 13.10 -16.93
N LEU A 343 -2.51 12.06 -16.24
CA LEU A 343 -1.10 11.93 -15.86
C LEU A 343 -0.17 11.85 -17.08
N ALA A 344 -0.57 11.09 -18.11
CA ALA A 344 0.16 11.02 -19.37
C ALA A 344 0.24 12.39 -20.04
N SER A 345 -0.86 13.16 -20.03
CA SER A 345 -0.88 14.51 -20.59
C SER A 345 -0.02 15.52 -19.82
N LEU A 346 0.05 15.39 -18.48
CA LEU A 346 0.90 16.23 -17.63
C LEU A 346 2.39 15.90 -17.80
N SER A 347 2.70 14.67 -18.22
CA SER A 347 4.07 14.19 -18.38
C SER A 347 4.67 14.50 -19.76
N ASP A 348 3.84 14.89 -20.75
CA ASP A 348 4.31 15.25 -22.09
C ASP A 348 4.55 16.77 -22.20
N PRO A 349 5.81 17.22 -22.34
CA PRO A 349 6.13 18.65 -22.47
C PRO A 349 5.50 19.33 -23.70
N ASN A 350 5.10 18.56 -24.72
CA ASN A 350 4.51 19.08 -25.95
C ASN A 350 2.97 19.14 -25.89
N GLU A 351 2.36 18.58 -24.85
CA GLU A 351 0.90 18.51 -24.72
C GLU A 351 0.34 19.82 -24.15
N VAL A 352 -0.25 20.64 -25.03
CA VAL A 352 -0.84 21.93 -24.65
C VAL A 352 -2.27 21.78 -24.11
N GLY A 353 -2.93 20.64 -24.38
CA GLY A 353 -4.32 20.34 -24.03
C GLY A 353 -4.53 19.66 -22.68
N TRP A 354 -3.50 19.51 -21.84
CA TRP A 354 -3.60 18.77 -20.58
C TRP A 354 -4.73 19.26 -19.66
N ARG A 355 -5.04 20.56 -19.66
CA ARG A 355 -6.13 21.14 -18.84
C ARG A 355 -7.49 20.54 -19.15
N SER A 356 -7.80 20.29 -20.43
CA SER A 356 -9.10 19.70 -20.79
C SER A 356 -9.15 18.22 -20.39
N LYS A 357 -8.04 17.49 -20.59
CA LYS A 357 -7.90 16.06 -20.20
C LYS A 357 -7.99 15.86 -18.68
N CYS A 358 -7.45 16.79 -17.89
CA CYS A 358 -7.47 16.73 -16.43
C CYS A 358 -8.70 17.39 -15.78
N ARG A 359 -9.57 18.05 -16.54
CA ARG A 359 -10.67 18.86 -15.99
C ARG A 359 -11.63 18.05 -15.13
N GLU A 360 -12.05 16.90 -15.62
CA GLU A 360 -13.04 16.06 -14.93
C GLU A 360 -12.46 15.47 -13.64
N ALA A 361 -11.22 14.96 -13.70
CA ALA A 361 -10.50 14.49 -12.52
C ALA A 361 -10.31 15.62 -11.49
N SER A 362 -9.93 16.83 -11.95
CA SER A 362 -9.78 18.01 -11.08
C SER A 362 -11.10 18.37 -10.39
N GLN A 363 -12.23 18.32 -11.10
CA GLN A 363 -13.54 18.63 -10.53
C GLN A 363 -13.94 17.68 -9.39
N LEU A 364 -13.68 16.38 -9.55
CA LEU A 364 -13.96 15.36 -8.54
C LEU A 364 -13.00 15.47 -7.36
N LEU A 365 -11.70 15.49 -7.62
CA LEU A 365 -10.67 15.50 -6.59
C LEU A 365 -10.71 16.79 -5.76
N LEU A 366 -10.94 17.94 -6.39
CA LEU A 366 -10.97 19.22 -5.66
C LEU A 366 -12.32 19.54 -5.03
N GLN A 367 -13.36 18.70 -5.21
CA GLN A 367 -14.67 18.91 -4.59
C GLN A 367 -14.59 19.19 -3.09
N PRO A 368 -13.93 18.36 -2.24
CA PRO A 368 -13.78 18.65 -0.82
C PRO A 368 -13.09 19.96 -0.52
N ILE A 369 -12.25 20.49 -1.41
CA ILE A 369 -11.50 21.73 -1.19
C ILE A 369 -12.36 22.93 -1.59
N ARG A 370 -13.03 22.87 -2.75
CA ARG A 370 -13.85 23.94 -3.33
C ARG A 370 -15.04 24.35 -2.47
N GLU A 371 -15.69 23.38 -1.83
CA GLU A 371 -16.85 23.63 -0.97
C GLU A 371 -16.47 24.42 0.29
N ARG A 372 -15.17 24.55 0.59
CA ARG A 372 -14.67 25.40 1.66
C ARG A 372 -14.06 26.65 1.06
N SER A 373 -14.62 27.80 1.39
CA SER A 373 -14.01 29.09 1.05
C SER A 373 -12.67 29.23 1.76
N LEU A 374 -11.59 28.76 1.14
CA LEU A 374 -10.23 28.89 1.65
C LEU A 374 -9.68 30.25 1.20
N PRO A 375 -9.27 31.12 2.14
CA PRO A 375 -8.49 32.32 1.79
C PRO A 375 -7.17 31.94 1.12
N SER A 376 -6.65 32.80 0.24
CA SER A 376 -5.33 32.61 -0.37
C SER A 376 -4.21 32.54 0.69
N GLY A 377 -3.24 31.64 0.50
CA GLY A 377 -2.08 31.46 1.38
C GLY A 377 -2.23 30.41 2.49
N ARG A 378 -3.29 29.59 2.43
CA ARG A 378 -3.53 28.47 3.35
C ARG A 378 -2.61 27.27 3.03
N ARG A 379 -2.38 26.40 4.02
CA ARG A 379 -1.67 25.11 3.87
C ARG A 379 -2.65 23.97 3.90
N ILE A 380 -2.66 23.17 2.83
CA ILE A 380 -3.49 21.99 2.67
C ILE A 380 -2.61 20.76 2.77
N VAL A 381 -3.04 19.80 3.60
CA VAL A 381 -2.45 18.46 3.67
C VAL A 381 -3.36 17.49 2.93
N ILE A 382 -2.78 16.71 2.04
CA ILE A 382 -3.47 15.69 1.26
C ILE A 382 -2.95 14.32 1.69
N VAL A 383 -3.88 13.42 2.00
CA VAL A 383 -3.61 12.00 2.25
C VAL A 383 -4.13 11.20 1.06
N PRO A 384 -3.29 10.98 0.02
CA PRO A 384 -3.71 10.30 -1.20
C PRO A 384 -3.83 8.79 -0.99
N ASP A 385 -4.69 8.14 -1.78
CA ASP A 385 -4.87 6.68 -1.78
C ASP A 385 -4.59 6.08 -3.17
N GLY A 386 -3.97 4.90 -3.21
CA GLY A 386 -3.65 4.20 -4.45
C GLY A 386 -2.93 5.11 -5.47
N ILE A 387 -3.43 5.12 -6.70
CA ILE A 387 -2.90 5.92 -7.82
C ILE A 387 -2.92 7.44 -7.56
N LEU A 388 -3.72 7.94 -6.61
CA LEU A 388 -3.72 9.37 -6.25
C LEU A 388 -2.36 9.82 -5.67
N GLN A 389 -1.52 8.89 -5.20
CA GLN A 389 -0.16 9.20 -4.76
C GLN A 389 0.71 9.76 -5.89
N SER A 390 0.35 9.49 -7.14
CA SER A 390 1.06 9.97 -8.33
C SER A 390 0.44 11.24 -8.92
N VAL A 391 -0.69 11.70 -8.37
CA VAL A 391 -1.41 12.88 -8.89
C VAL A 391 -0.82 14.16 -8.30
N PRO A 392 -0.30 15.08 -9.12
CA PRO A 392 0.11 16.39 -8.65
C PRO A 392 -1.14 17.27 -8.40
N PHE A 393 -1.62 17.35 -7.17
CA PHE A 393 -2.80 18.16 -6.83
C PHE A 393 -2.57 19.65 -7.06
N GLU A 394 -1.31 20.11 -7.02
CA GLU A 394 -0.88 21.49 -7.25
C GLU A 394 -1.34 22.05 -8.60
N VAL A 395 -1.35 21.20 -9.64
CA VAL A 395 -1.67 21.58 -11.02
C VAL A 395 -3.13 21.32 -11.39
N LEU A 396 -3.94 20.81 -10.46
CA LEU A 396 -5.36 20.60 -10.70
C LEU A 396 -6.09 21.95 -10.73
N GLU A 397 -7.01 22.09 -11.68
CA GLU A 397 -7.70 23.34 -11.96
C GLU A 397 -8.90 23.55 -11.01
N MET A 398 -8.88 24.65 -10.27
CA MET A 398 -10.00 25.15 -9.47
C MET A 398 -11.04 25.86 -10.35
N PRO A 399 -12.30 26.00 -9.89
CA PRO A 399 -13.30 26.80 -10.59
C PRO A 399 -12.76 28.21 -10.89
N GLY A 400 -12.88 28.63 -12.15
CA GLY A 400 -12.35 29.92 -12.62
C GLY A 400 -10.97 29.86 -13.27
N GLY A 401 -10.40 28.68 -13.50
CA GLY A 401 -9.21 28.49 -14.34
C GLY A 401 -7.87 28.61 -13.63
N ARG A 402 -7.89 28.87 -12.32
CA ARG A 402 -6.68 28.96 -11.48
C ARG A 402 -6.23 27.59 -11.02
N LEU A 403 -4.93 27.40 -10.88
CA LEU A 403 -4.37 26.17 -10.32
C LEU A 403 -4.45 26.18 -8.79
N LEU A 404 -4.52 25.00 -8.16
CA LEU A 404 -4.56 24.90 -6.70
C LEU A 404 -3.34 25.56 -6.04
N ILE A 405 -2.17 25.42 -6.65
CA ILE A 405 -0.91 26.01 -6.15
C ILE A 405 -0.93 27.55 -6.06
N GLU A 406 -1.78 28.21 -6.85
CA GLU A 406 -1.95 29.67 -6.81
C GLU A 406 -2.76 30.13 -5.58
N GLN A 407 -3.45 29.21 -4.91
CA GLN A 407 -4.33 29.50 -3.77
C GLN A 407 -3.77 28.98 -2.45
N ALA A 408 -3.14 27.80 -2.47
CA ALA A 408 -2.69 27.13 -1.27
C ALA A 408 -1.38 26.36 -1.48
N ALA A 409 -0.57 26.29 -0.43
CA ALA A 409 0.55 25.37 -0.38
C ALA A 409 0.03 23.95 -0.11
N VAL A 410 0.42 23.00 -0.95
CA VAL A 410 -0.01 21.60 -0.86
C VAL A 410 1.11 20.77 -0.24
N HIS A 411 0.75 19.88 0.69
CA HIS A 411 1.65 18.96 1.35
C HIS A 411 1.06 17.55 1.33
N TYR A 412 1.88 16.54 1.09
CA TYR A 412 1.45 15.15 1.12
C TYR A 412 1.92 14.47 2.40
N VAL A 413 1.03 13.66 2.99
CA VAL A 413 1.38 12.74 4.07
C VAL A 413 0.74 11.38 3.80
N PRO A 414 1.37 10.28 4.25
CA PRO A 414 0.82 8.95 3.99
C PRO A 414 -0.41 8.61 4.88
N SER A 415 -0.61 9.35 5.98
CA SER A 415 -1.78 9.25 6.88
C SER A 415 -2.01 10.53 7.68
N ALA A 416 -3.21 10.69 8.21
CA ALA A 416 -3.51 11.75 9.16
C ALA A 416 -2.71 11.61 10.46
N GLY A 417 -2.40 10.38 10.90
CA GLY A 417 -1.64 10.10 12.12
C GLY A 417 -0.24 10.76 12.17
N VAL A 418 0.39 10.99 11.02
CA VAL A 418 1.70 11.68 10.93
C VAL A 418 1.66 13.10 11.50
N LEU A 419 0.49 13.75 11.51
CA LEU A 419 0.35 15.08 12.11
C LEU A 419 0.47 15.05 13.63
N LEU A 420 0.22 13.91 14.28
CA LEU A 420 0.23 13.76 15.74
C LEU A 420 1.64 13.55 16.30
N ASP A 421 2.55 12.91 15.54
CA ASP A 421 3.90 12.57 16.00
C ASP A 421 4.96 13.66 15.69
N ARG A 422 4.52 14.89 15.40
CA ARG A 422 5.47 15.96 15.07
C ARG A 422 6.14 16.48 16.35
N PRO A 423 7.49 16.48 16.44
CA PRO A 423 8.19 17.08 17.56
C PRO A 423 7.79 18.55 17.69
N SER A 424 7.52 18.99 18.92
CA SER A 424 7.07 20.35 19.23
C SER A 424 7.89 21.40 18.47
N ASP A 425 7.21 22.35 17.82
CA ASP A 425 7.74 23.51 17.06
C ASP A 425 8.72 24.43 17.84
N ARG A 426 9.20 24.03 19.02
CA ARG A 426 10.05 24.79 19.94
C ARG A 426 11.40 25.26 19.37
N GLY A 427 11.67 25.10 18.08
CA GLY A 427 12.93 25.50 17.47
C GLY A 427 12.87 26.03 16.05
N TRP A 428 11.73 26.47 15.50
CA TRP A 428 11.71 27.08 14.14
C TRP A 428 11.86 28.61 14.17
N SER A 429 11.24 29.30 15.12
CA SER A 429 11.23 30.77 15.18
C SER A 429 12.40 31.41 15.95
N SER A 430 13.22 30.62 16.64
CA SER A 430 14.30 31.09 17.52
C SER A 430 15.70 30.63 17.09
N ARG A 431 15.87 30.24 15.83
CA ARG A 431 17.18 29.80 15.33
C ARG A 431 18.04 30.98 14.93
N ALA A 432 19.27 30.97 15.41
CA ALA A 432 20.22 32.02 15.11
C ALA A 432 20.60 32.05 13.61
N PRO A 433 20.99 33.20 13.06
CA PRO A 433 21.29 33.36 11.63
C PRO A 433 22.39 32.43 11.09
N TRP A 434 23.29 31.97 11.97
CA TRP A 434 24.38 31.05 11.66
C TRP A 434 23.97 29.57 11.65
N SER A 435 22.74 29.25 12.03
CA SER A 435 22.23 27.89 11.96
C SER A 435 21.98 27.48 10.51
N GLU A 436 22.26 26.22 10.23
CA GLU A 436 21.96 25.60 8.95
C GLU A 436 20.44 25.42 8.82
N SER A 437 19.87 26.06 7.81
CA SER A 437 18.42 26.08 7.57
C SER A 437 17.99 25.16 6.44
N LEU A 438 18.89 24.90 5.49
CA LEU A 438 18.63 24.10 4.30
C LEU A 438 19.83 23.23 3.95
N VAL A 439 19.57 21.94 3.73
CA VAL A 439 20.42 21.07 2.92
C VAL A 439 19.67 20.78 1.63
N ALA A 440 20.26 21.12 0.48
CA ALA A 440 19.65 20.90 -0.82
C ALA A 440 20.61 20.16 -1.75
N LEU A 441 20.12 19.08 -2.36
CA LEU A 441 20.88 18.27 -3.31
C LEU A 441 20.16 18.28 -4.67
N GLY A 442 20.91 18.52 -5.74
CA GLY A 442 20.36 18.66 -7.08
C GLY A 442 21.21 18.04 -8.16
N ASN A 443 20.55 17.51 -9.20
CA ASN A 443 21.18 17.05 -10.43
C ASN A 443 22.42 16.14 -10.19
N PRO A 444 22.28 14.97 -9.55
CA PRO A 444 23.41 14.05 -9.39
C PRO A 444 23.98 13.69 -10.77
N VAL A 445 25.29 13.44 -10.86
CA VAL A 445 26.01 13.30 -12.14
C VAL A 445 25.34 12.27 -13.04
N ALA A 446 24.87 12.73 -14.18
CA ALA A 446 24.40 11.88 -15.25
C ALA A 446 25.58 11.18 -15.93
N VAL A 447 25.65 9.86 -15.84
CA VAL A 447 26.64 9.07 -16.60
C VAL A 447 25.95 8.50 -17.83
N LYS A 448 26.24 9.09 -19.01
CA LYS A 448 25.77 8.60 -20.32
C LYS A 448 26.46 7.31 -20.80
N ALA A 449 27.20 6.62 -19.94
CA ALA A 449 27.96 5.43 -20.31
C ALA A 449 27.73 4.31 -19.31
N SER A 450 27.02 3.26 -19.76
CA SER A 450 27.02 1.95 -19.10
C SER A 450 28.43 1.36 -19.26
N PRO A 451 29.18 1.05 -18.18
CA PRO A 451 30.19 0.01 -18.26
C PRO A 451 29.43 -1.28 -18.58
N ALA A 452 29.79 -1.93 -19.69
CA ALA A 452 29.12 -3.09 -20.27
C ALA A 452 28.29 -3.92 -19.25
N GLY A 453 26.99 -3.65 -19.18
CA GLY A 453 26.01 -4.44 -18.44
C GLY A 453 25.25 -3.76 -17.29
N SER A 454 25.45 -2.47 -16.98
CA SER A 454 24.49 -1.76 -16.13
C SER A 454 23.22 -1.41 -16.92
N PHE A 455 22.04 -1.81 -16.43
CA PHE A 455 20.75 -1.63 -17.11
C PHE A 455 20.17 -0.21 -17.01
N GLU A 456 20.78 0.69 -16.23
CA GLU A 456 20.23 2.02 -15.97
C GLU A 456 21.20 3.13 -16.38
N THR A 457 20.75 3.97 -17.31
CA THR A 457 21.41 5.21 -17.71
C THR A 457 20.54 6.38 -17.27
N TRP A 458 21.10 7.26 -16.46
CA TRP A 458 20.41 8.45 -15.96
C TRP A 458 20.90 9.67 -16.71
N GLU A 459 19.99 10.39 -17.35
CA GLU A 459 20.29 11.69 -17.95
C GLU A 459 20.27 12.80 -16.90
N ALA A 460 20.85 13.95 -17.22
CA ALA A 460 20.80 15.10 -16.31
C ALA A 460 19.34 15.56 -16.20
N LEU A 461 18.91 15.96 -15.01
CA LEU A 461 17.57 16.50 -14.78
C LEU A 461 17.58 17.98 -15.19
N PRO A 462 16.98 18.37 -16.32
CA PRO A 462 16.95 19.78 -16.72
C PRO A 462 16.27 20.62 -15.62
N HIS A 463 16.77 21.83 -15.39
CA HIS A 463 16.25 22.78 -14.38
C HIS A 463 16.37 22.39 -12.90
N SER A 464 16.78 21.17 -12.55
CA SER A 464 16.91 20.75 -11.14
C SER A 464 17.96 21.58 -10.36
N GLU A 465 19.04 22.00 -11.01
CA GLU A 465 20.00 22.94 -10.38
C GLU A 465 19.40 24.33 -10.16
N GLU A 466 18.62 24.82 -11.14
CA GLU A 466 17.95 26.12 -11.06
C GLU A 466 16.91 26.13 -9.93
N GLU A 467 16.15 25.04 -9.79
CA GLU A 467 15.19 24.81 -8.71
C GLU A 467 15.87 24.87 -7.34
N VAL A 468 16.92 24.08 -7.14
CA VAL A 468 17.67 24.03 -5.88
C VAL A 468 18.22 25.40 -5.50
N LEU A 469 18.78 26.12 -6.47
CA LEU A 469 19.29 27.47 -6.26
C LEU A 469 18.16 28.47 -5.97
N ALA A 470 17.01 28.34 -6.61
CA ALA A 470 15.84 29.19 -6.34
C ALA A 470 15.31 28.97 -4.91
N VAL A 471 15.14 27.72 -4.49
CA VAL A 471 14.73 27.37 -3.12
C VAL A 471 15.73 27.91 -2.09
N ALA A 472 17.03 27.75 -2.34
CA ALA A 472 18.08 28.27 -1.46
C ALA A 472 18.05 29.80 -1.32
N ARG A 473 17.59 30.55 -2.33
CA ARG A 473 17.46 32.01 -2.24
C ARG A 473 16.27 32.45 -1.38
N LEU A 474 15.19 31.67 -1.36
CA LEU A 474 13.97 31.99 -0.61
C LEU A 474 14.12 31.83 0.90
N LEU A 475 14.97 30.91 1.35
CA LEU A 475 15.12 30.61 2.77
C LEU A 475 16.17 31.50 3.46
N PRO A 476 15.95 31.95 4.69
CA PRO A 476 16.96 32.64 5.50
C PRO A 476 17.96 31.63 6.10
N GLY A 477 19.07 32.11 6.68
CA GLY A 477 20.07 31.26 7.37
C GLY A 477 21.14 30.65 6.45
N ARG A 478 21.98 29.77 7.01
CA ARG A 478 23.05 29.09 6.25
C ARG A 478 22.46 27.96 5.40
N LYS A 479 22.82 27.92 4.12
CA LYS A 479 22.39 26.88 3.18
C LYS A 479 23.57 26.03 2.74
N SER A 480 23.38 24.72 2.71
CA SER A 480 24.31 23.76 2.11
C SER A 480 23.69 23.25 0.81
N VAL A 481 24.21 23.73 -0.30
CA VAL A 481 23.74 23.40 -1.64
C VAL A 481 24.78 22.52 -2.33
N HIS A 482 24.35 21.34 -2.76
CA HIS A 482 25.19 20.31 -3.35
C HIS A 482 24.65 19.92 -4.73
N LEU A 483 25.41 20.24 -5.78
CA LEU A 483 25.00 20.01 -7.18
C LEU A 483 25.96 19.05 -7.88
N GLY A 484 25.50 18.35 -8.92
CA GLY A 484 26.37 17.53 -9.76
C GLY A 484 27.13 16.48 -8.95
N ALA A 485 28.46 16.42 -9.14
CA ALA A 485 29.34 15.47 -8.42
C ALA A 485 29.39 15.70 -6.90
N GLY A 486 28.90 16.85 -6.43
CA GLY A 486 28.77 17.19 -5.02
C GLY A 486 27.48 16.66 -4.38
N ALA A 487 26.45 16.29 -5.16
CA ALA A 487 25.16 15.79 -4.67
C ALA A 487 25.26 14.34 -4.13
N ARG A 488 25.98 14.16 -3.03
CA ARG A 488 26.33 12.85 -2.45
C ARG A 488 25.44 12.51 -1.26
N LYS A 489 25.19 11.21 -1.04
CA LYS A 489 24.43 10.69 0.10
C LYS A 489 25.00 11.10 1.47
N GLN A 490 26.32 11.30 1.57
CA GLN A 490 27.01 11.75 2.79
C GLN A 490 26.65 13.17 3.22
N GLU A 491 26.04 13.96 2.34
CA GLU A 491 25.62 15.33 2.65
C GLU A 491 24.25 15.39 3.32
N LEU A 492 23.54 14.25 3.41
CA LEU A 492 22.28 14.15 4.13
C LEU A 492 22.46 14.50 5.62
N PRO A 493 21.46 15.14 6.25
CA PRO A 493 21.64 15.67 7.60
C PRO A 493 21.96 14.59 8.65
N TRP A 494 21.37 13.40 8.51
CA TRP A 494 21.58 12.29 9.45
C TRP A 494 22.85 11.46 9.22
N THR A 495 23.57 11.64 8.10
CA THR A 495 24.79 10.86 7.81
C THR A 495 26.08 11.55 8.26
N GLY A 496 26.04 12.85 8.58
CA GLY A 496 27.22 13.66 8.91
C GLY A 496 27.07 14.58 10.13
N GLY A 497 26.05 14.39 10.97
CA GLY A 497 25.81 15.24 12.15
C GLY A 497 25.35 16.67 11.85
N LYS A 498 24.89 16.94 10.61
CA LYS A 498 24.33 18.22 10.20
C LYS A 498 22.85 18.29 10.61
N SER A 499 22.39 19.41 11.16
CA SER A 499 21.00 19.56 11.60
C SER A 499 20.31 20.68 10.82
N ALA A 500 19.98 20.41 9.57
CA ALA A 500 19.09 21.28 8.80
C ALA A 500 17.63 20.85 9.00
N PRO A 501 16.71 21.80 9.26
CA PRO A 501 15.28 21.52 9.38
C PRO A 501 14.61 21.27 8.03
N ILE A 502 15.21 21.74 6.93
CA ILE A 502 14.69 21.58 5.58
C ILE A 502 15.71 20.77 4.77
N LEU A 503 15.23 19.68 4.19
CA LEU A 503 15.91 18.89 3.19
C LEU A 503 15.17 19.05 1.87
N HIS A 504 15.89 19.41 0.81
CA HIS A 504 15.36 19.50 -0.54
C HIS A 504 16.15 18.56 -1.46
N LEU A 505 15.45 17.66 -2.15
CA LEU A 505 16.04 16.66 -3.05
C LEU A 505 15.46 16.85 -4.46
N ALA A 506 16.28 17.32 -5.38
CA ALA A 506 15.97 17.39 -6.81
C ALA A 506 16.82 16.35 -7.56
N THR A 507 16.50 15.08 -7.33
CA THR A 507 17.29 13.92 -7.76
C THR A 507 16.40 12.86 -8.41
N HIS A 508 16.99 11.94 -9.20
CA HIS A 508 16.26 10.79 -9.72
C HIS A 508 15.83 9.83 -8.62
N SER A 509 14.73 9.12 -8.86
CA SER A 509 14.27 8.03 -8.00
C SER A 509 13.65 6.93 -8.83
N THR A 510 13.81 5.68 -8.39
CA THR A 510 13.11 4.52 -8.95
C THR A 510 12.17 3.93 -7.92
N ILE A 511 10.96 3.60 -8.35
CA ILE A 511 9.96 2.93 -7.52
C ILE A 511 9.85 1.48 -8.00
N ASP A 512 10.08 0.54 -7.09
CA ASP A 512 9.85 -0.89 -7.33
C ASP A 512 8.53 -1.28 -6.63
N LEU A 513 7.49 -1.54 -7.43
CA LEU A 513 6.16 -1.87 -6.94
C LEU A 513 6.06 -3.32 -6.43
N GLU A 514 6.93 -4.21 -6.91
CA GLU A 514 6.94 -5.63 -6.49
C GLU A 514 7.72 -5.81 -5.19
N SER A 515 8.84 -5.11 -5.07
CA SER A 515 9.73 -5.12 -3.91
C SER A 515 10.02 -3.69 -3.44
N PRO A 516 9.11 -3.08 -2.65
CA PRO A 516 9.25 -1.68 -2.22
C PRO A 516 10.59 -1.32 -1.58
N ASP A 517 11.24 -2.27 -0.91
CA ASP A 517 12.58 -2.11 -0.30
C ASP A 517 13.69 -1.81 -1.31
N ARG A 518 13.48 -2.11 -2.59
CA ARG A 518 14.40 -1.81 -3.69
C ARG A 518 14.17 -0.44 -4.32
N SER A 519 13.08 0.24 -3.92
CA SER A 519 12.85 1.64 -4.29
C SER A 519 13.97 2.49 -3.71
N ARG A 520 14.47 3.43 -4.50
CA ARG A 520 15.69 4.17 -4.18
C ARG A 520 15.72 5.57 -4.74
N ILE A 521 16.39 6.45 -4.01
CA ILE A 521 16.77 7.79 -4.45
C ILE A 521 18.24 7.75 -4.87
N ILE A 522 18.57 8.40 -5.97
CA ILE A 522 19.88 8.33 -6.61
C ILE A 522 20.72 9.57 -6.25
N PHE A 523 21.96 9.33 -5.85
CA PHE A 523 22.96 10.35 -5.54
C PHE A 523 24.22 10.14 -6.39
N SER A 524 25.06 11.16 -6.45
CA SER A 524 26.37 11.06 -7.08
C SER A 524 27.27 10.12 -6.30
N GLY A 525 27.90 9.19 -7.02
CA GLY A 525 28.79 8.19 -6.42
C GLY A 525 30.17 8.72 -6.05
N THR A 526 30.97 7.81 -5.49
CA THR A 526 32.37 8.02 -5.07
C THR A 526 33.26 7.00 -5.78
N PRO A 527 34.59 7.17 -5.78
CA PRO A 527 35.50 6.14 -6.31
C PRO A 527 35.28 4.74 -5.73
N GLN A 528 34.71 4.63 -4.52
CA GLN A 528 34.36 3.36 -3.87
C GLN A 528 33.00 2.79 -4.28
N THR A 529 32.00 3.64 -4.51
CA THR A 529 30.63 3.20 -4.84
C THR A 529 30.35 3.14 -6.35
N GLY A 530 31.26 3.66 -7.17
CA GLY A 530 31.08 3.77 -8.61
C GLY A 530 30.38 5.08 -9.01
N PRO A 531 29.72 5.13 -10.18
CA PRO A 531 29.15 6.38 -10.71
C PRO A 531 27.97 6.92 -9.87
N PHE A 532 27.27 6.05 -9.15
CA PHE A 532 26.07 6.38 -8.38
C PHE A 532 26.17 5.87 -6.94
N ASP A 533 25.41 6.49 -6.05
CA ASP A 533 25.12 6.02 -4.69
C ASP A 533 23.61 6.07 -4.48
N TYR A 534 23.07 5.29 -3.55
CA TYR A 534 21.63 5.06 -3.42
C TYR A 534 21.17 5.18 -1.97
N LEU A 535 20.02 5.80 -1.75
CA LEU A 535 19.28 5.71 -0.49
C LEU A 535 18.06 4.81 -0.70
N PHE A 536 18.06 3.65 -0.04
CA PHE A 536 16.94 2.70 -0.09
C PHE A 536 15.93 2.96 1.01
N LEU A 537 14.71 2.44 0.86
CA LEU A 537 13.61 2.63 1.82
C LEU A 537 13.94 2.15 3.26
N ARG A 538 14.80 1.13 3.40
CA ARG A 538 15.17 0.55 4.72
C ARG A 538 16.21 1.34 5.50
N GLU A 539 16.82 2.35 4.88
CA GLU A 539 17.80 3.25 5.49
C GLU A 539 17.15 4.49 6.08
#